data_AF-A0A840NZF3-F1
#
_entry.id   AF-A0A840NZF3-F1
#
_cell.length_a   1.000
_cell.length_b   1.000
_cell.length_c   1.000
_cell.angle_alpha   90.00
_cell.angle_beta   90.00
_cell.angle_gamma   90.00
#
_symmetry.space_group_name_H-M   'P 1'
#
loop_
_entity.id
_entity.type
_entity.pdbx_description
1 polymer ?
#
loop_
_entity_poly.entity_id
_entity_poly.type
_entity_poly.pdbx_seq_one_letter_code
_entity_poly.pdbx_strand_id
1 'polypeptide(L)'
;MARPVSGNVRFSPLTLLTRRWATLAAIATTAAVALAAPWLPETFAAWGLFSAALIYVAWGSVRAARGRPGRIALNLAGLVLFTVIAIVSVELGGDAGRYLLAAGWLGHAVWDWVHHRANQVVPRPYAEWCGVVDVLTAGAVLFLP
;
A
#
# COMPACT_ATOMS: atom_id res chain seq x y z
N MET A 1 -38.71 -28.26 -17.64
CA MET A 1 -38.99 -26.82 -17.56
C MET A 1 -37.89 -26.13 -16.78
N ALA A 2 -36.99 -25.40 -17.45
CA ALA A 2 -35.92 -24.61 -16.82
C ALA A 2 -36.44 -23.19 -16.51
N ARG A 3 -36.27 -22.71 -15.27
CA ARG A 3 -36.57 -21.32 -14.91
C ARG A 3 -35.41 -20.41 -15.36
N PRO A 4 -35.67 -19.29 -16.06
CA PRO A 4 -34.62 -18.35 -16.38
C PRO A 4 -34.22 -17.61 -15.10
N VAL A 5 -32.97 -17.76 -14.66
CA VAL A 5 -32.38 -16.90 -13.63
C VAL A 5 -31.96 -15.61 -14.31
N SER A 6 -32.89 -14.68 -14.51
CA SER A 6 -32.56 -13.30 -14.90
C SER A 6 -32.11 -12.53 -13.66
N GLY A 7 -30.88 -12.79 -13.22
CA GLY A 7 -30.21 -11.99 -12.21
C GLY A 7 -29.83 -10.63 -12.79
N ASN A 8 -30.74 -9.66 -12.71
CA ASN A 8 -30.40 -8.25 -12.91
C ASN A 8 -29.41 -7.84 -11.81
N VAL A 9 -28.12 -7.93 -12.08
CA VAL A 9 -27.09 -7.31 -11.23
C VAL A 9 -27.19 -5.81 -11.42
N ARG A 10 -28.08 -5.16 -10.67
CA ARG A 10 -28.14 -3.69 -10.60
C ARG A 10 -26.88 -3.22 -9.87
N PHE A 11 -25.88 -2.75 -10.61
CA PHE A 11 -24.76 -2.02 -10.04
C PHE A 11 -25.28 -0.72 -9.43
N SER A 12 -25.38 -0.68 -8.10
CA SER A 12 -25.64 0.58 -7.39
C SER A 12 -24.29 1.21 -7.05
N PRO A 13 -24.06 2.50 -7.34
CA PRO A 13 -22.86 3.21 -6.91
C PRO A 13 -22.64 3.07 -5.39
N LEU A 14 -23.72 2.98 -4.62
CA LEU A 14 -23.69 2.78 -3.17
C LEU A 14 -23.20 1.39 -2.76
N THR A 15 -23.52 0.34 -3.53
CA THR A 15 -23.02 -1.02 -3.25
C THR A 15 -21.56 -1.20 -3.65
N LEU A 16 -21.10 -0.49 -4.70
CA LEU A 16 -19.68 -0.43 -5.04
C LEU A 16 -18.89 0.32 -3.96
N LEU A 17 -19.40 1.48 -3.53
CA LEU A 17 -18.77 2.30 -2.50
C LEU A 17 -18.63 1.51 -1.19
N THR A 18 -19.70 0.89 -0.70
CA THR A 18 -19.64 0.11 0.55
C THR A 18 -18.73 -1.11 0.48
N ARG A 19 -18.65 -1.81 -0.66
CA ARG A 19 -17.81 -3.02 -0.80
C ARG A 19 -16.35 -2.76 -1.13
N ARG A 20 -16.04 -1.66 -1.83
CA ARG A 20 -14.70 -1.35 -2.36
C ARG A 20 -14.17 -0.01 -1.88
N TRP A 21 -14.72 0.56 -0.81
CA TRP A 21 -14.33 1.88 -0.32
C TRP A 21 -12.81 2.00 -0.11
N ALA A 22 -12.14 0.95 0.36
CA ALA A 22 -10.69 0.96 0.58
C ALA A 22 -9.91 1.11 -0.73
N THR A 23 -10.26 0.30 -1.74
CA THR A 23 -9.70 0.41 -3.09
C THR A 23 -10.01 1.79 -3.71
N LEU A 24 -11.26 2.27 -3.59
CA LEU A 24 -11.66 3.58 -4.12
C LEU A 24 -10.90 4.72 -3.43
N ALA A 25 -10.75 4.64 -2.11
CA ALA A 25 -9.95 5.59 -1.34
C ALA A 25 -8.48 5.54 -1.76
N ALA A 26 -7.92 4.36 -2.05
CA ALA A 26 -6.54 4.22 -2.50
C ALA A 26 -6.34 4.88 -3.87
N ILE A 27 -7.24 4.62 -4.81
CA ILE A 27 -7.24 5.28 -6.13
C ILE A 27 -7.33 6.80 -5.95
N ALA A 28 -8.24 7.29 -5.10
CA ALA A 28 -8.39 8.71 -4.84
C ALA A 28 -7.13 9.31 -4.19
N THR A 29 -6.50 8.62 -3.23
CA THR A 29 -5.24 9.06 -2.61
C THR A 29 -4.14 9.13 -3.65
N THR A 30 -3.91 8.07 -4.43
CA THR A 30 -2.83 8.07 -5.43
C THR A 30 -3.07 9.10 -6.52
N ALA A 31 -4.33 9.28 -6.97
CA ALA A 31 -4.66 10.34 -7.92
C ALA A 31 -4.38 11.73 -7.34
N ALA A 32 -4.74 11.99 -6.08
CA ALA A 32 -4.44 13.27 -5.42
C ALA A 32 -2.93 13.52 -5.29
N VAL A 33 -2.15 12.49 -4.94
CA VAL A 33 -0.68 12.57 -4.88
C VAL A 33 -0.08 12.83 -6.27
N ALA A 34 -0.55 12.12 -7.30
CA ALA A 34 -0.08 12.30 -8.67
C ALA A 34 -0.38 13.72 -9.19
N LEU A 35 -1.57 14.26 -8.88
CA LEU A 35 -1.90 15.65 -9.20
C LEU A 35 -1.03 16.66 -8.43
N ALA A 36 -0.59 16.30 -7.23
CA ALA A 36 0.29 17.13 -6.42
C ALA A 36 1.78 16.98 -6.75
N ALA A 37 2.16 15.98 -7.55
CA ALA A 37 3.56 15.62 -7.82
C ALA A 37 4.47 16.79 -8.22
N PRO A 38 4.04 17.77 -9.04
CA PRO A 38 4.88 18.92 -9.40
C PRO A 38 5.33 19.80 -8.22
N TRP A 39 4.67 19.68 -7.07
CA TRP A 39 4.97 20.44 -5.85
C TRP A 39 5.57 19.59 -4.74
N LEU A 40 5.77 18.28 -4.98
CA LEU A 40 6.34 17.36 -4.02
C LEU A 40 7.84 17.20 -4.27
N PRO A 41 8.64 17.03 -3.22
CA PRO A 41 10.06 16.72 -3.39
C PRO A 41 10.22 15.33 -4.03
N GLU A 42 11.29 15.13 -4.81
CA GLU A 42 11.59 13.84 -5.45
C GLU A 42 11.68 12.69 -4.43
N THR A 43 12.11 13.00 -3.19
CA THR A 43 12.19 12.04 -2.08
C THR A 43 10.82 11.64 -1.51
N PHE A 44 9.72 12.25 -1.93
CA PHE A 44 8.39 12.01 -1.37
C PHE A 44 7.98 10.54 -1.43
N ALA A 45 8.20 9.89 -2.57
CA ALA A 45 7.90 8.47 -2.73
C ALA A 45 8.81 7.58 -1.86
N ALA A 46 10.07 7.96 -1.62
CA ALA A 46 10.95 7.23 -0.71
C ALA A 46 10.48 7.36 0.76
N TRP A 47 10.10 8.56 1.19
CA TRP A 47 9.50 8.79 2.50
C TRP A 47 8.15 8.09 2.66
N GLY A 48 7.36 7.99 1.58
CA GLY A 48 6.13 7.22 1.54
C GLY A 48 6.36 5.74 1.83
N LEU A 49 7.35 5.12 1.18
CA LEU A 49 7.70 3.71 1.40
C LEU A 49 8.14 3.45 2.84
N PHE A 50 9.00 4.32 3.39
CA PHE A 50 9.39 4.26 4.81
C PHE A 50 8.16 4.37 5.74
N SER A 51 7.28 5.33 5.48
CA SER A 51 6.09 5.59 6.30
C SER A 51 5.12 4.40 6.29
N ALA A 52 4.93 3.77 5.12
CA ALA A 52 4.11 2.57 4.98
C ALA A 52 4.60 1.46 5.92
N ALA A 53 5.91 1.17 5.92
CA ALA A 53 6.50 0.17 6.78
C ALA A 53 6.44 0.55 8.27
N LEU A 54 6.62 1.84 8.61
CA LEU A 54 6.55 2.34 9.98
C LEU A 54 5.15 2.15 10.60
N ILE A 55 4.09 2.37 9.82
CA ILE A 55 2.71 2.23 10.29
C ILE A 55 2.42 0.78 10.72
N TYR A 56 2.99 -0.21 10.03
CA TYR A 56 2.88 -1.62 10.41
C TYR A 56 3.51 -1.93 11.77
N VAL A 57 4.69 -1.37 12.06
CA VAL A 57 5.33 -1.50 13.37
C VAL A 57 4.49 -0.83 14.46
N ALA A 58 3.97 0.38 14.20
CA ALA A 58 3.12 1.10 15.13
C ALA A 58 1.85 0.28 15.49
N TRP A 59 1.14 -0.23 14.50
CA TRP A 59 -0.04 -1.07 14.71
C TRP A 59 0.29 -2.40 15.40
N GLY A 60 1.37 -3.05 15.00
CA GLY A 60 1.86 -4.28 15.64
C GLY A 60 2.16 -4.08 17.12
N SER A 61 2.77 -2.95 17.47
CA SER A 61 3.11 -2.57 18.85
C SER A 61 1.86 -2.30 19.69
N VAL A 62 0.90 -1.54 19.15
CA VAL A 62 -0.40 -1.28 19.81
C VAL A 62 -1.16 -2.58 20.04
N ARG A 63 -1.15 -3.52 19.09
CA ARG A 63 -1.81 -4.83 19.26
C ARG A 63 -1.10 -5.70 20.30
N ALA A 64 0.22 -5.72 20.30
CA ALA A 64 1.00 -6.45 21.29
C ALA A 64 0.75 -5.93 22.72
N ALA A 65 0.71 -4.61 22.91
CA ALA A 65 0.38 -3.99 24.20
C ALA A 65 -1.03 -4.37 24.71
N ARG A 66 -1.94 -4.78 23.82
CA ARG A 66 -3.30 -5.26 24.15
C ARG A 66 -3.37 -6.80 24.29
N GLY A 67 -2.23 -7.47 24.51
CA GLY A 67 -2.17 -8.92 24.71
C GLY A 67 -2.36 -9.74 23.43
N ARG A 68 -2.23 -9.12 22.25
CA ARG A 68 -2.22 -9.81 20.95
C ARG A 68 -0.85 -9.63 20.31
N PRO A 69 0.20 -10.30 20.83
CA PRO A 69 1.54 -10.19 20.28
C PRO A 69 1.53 -10.73 18.86
N GLY A 70 1.37 -9.82 17.90
CA GLY A 70 1.59 -10.12 16.49
C GLY A 70 3.07 -10.38 16.24
N ARG A 71 3.42 -10.63 14.97
CA ARG A 71 4.81 -10.83 14.55
C ARG A 71 5.59 -9.50 14.56
N ILE A 72 5.84 -8.90 15.72
CA ILE A 72 6.55 -7.61 15.84
C ILE A 72 7.93 -7.69 15.18
N ALA A 73 8.68 -8.76 15.43
CA ALA A 73 9.99 -8.98 14.81
C ALA A 73 9.92 -8.96 13.27
N LEU A 74 8.88 -9.54 12.68
CA LEU A 74 8.67 -9.49 11.23
C LEU A 74 8.40 -8.05 10.75
N ASN A 75 7.59 -7.29 11.47
CA ASN A 75 7.31 -5.88 11.11
C ASN A 75 8.56 -5.01 11.25
N LEU A 76 9.40 -5.24 12.27
CA LEU A 76 10.69 -4.56 12.40
C LEU A 76 11.65 -4.92 11.26
N ALA A 77 11.70 -6.19 10.85
CA ALA A 77 12.49 -6.61 9.70
C ALA A 77 11.99 -5.95 8.40
N GLY A 78 10.67 -5.86 8.22
CA GLY A 78 10.04 -5.12 7.12
C GLY A 78 10.44 -3.64 7.15
N LEU A 79 10.32 -2.98 8.29
CA LEU A 79 10.74 -1.58 8.46
C LEU A 79 12.20 -1.39 8.06
N VAL A 80 13.13 -2.22 8.56
CA VAL A 80 14.55 -2.12 8.20
C VAL A 80 14.73 -2.30 6.69
N LEU A 81 14.15 -3.34 6.10
CA LEU A 81 14.27 -3.62 4.67
C LEU A 81 13.79 -2.44 3.81
N PHE A 82 12.56 -1.96 4.05
CA PHE A 82 11.98 -0.89 3.24
C PHE A 82 12.64 0.47 3.49
N THR A 83 13.14 0.73 4.71
CA THR A 83 13.95 1.92 5.00
C THR A 83 15.25 1.90 4.21
N VAL A 84 15.96 0.76 4.20
CA VAL A 84 17.21 0.61 3.46
C VAL A 84 16.96 0.82 1.96
N ILE A 85 15.90 0.22 1.41
CA ILE A 85 15.54 0.42 0.00
C ILE A 85 15.26 1.90 -0.29
N ALA A 86 14.50 2.58 0.56
CA ALA A 86 14.20 4.00 0.41
C ALA A 86 15.48 4.86 0.40
N ILE A 87 16.36 4.68 1.39
CA ILE A 87 17.64 5.42 1.47
C ILE A 87 18.51 5.14 0.25
N VAL A 88 18.76 3.87 -0.08
CA VAL A 88 19.64 3.49 -1.19
C VAL A 88 19.08 3.99 -2.52
N SER A 89 17.75 4.02 -2.70
CA SER A 89 17.14 4.56 -3.92
C SER A 89 17.43 6.04 -4.13
N VAL A 90 17.42 6.83 -3.05
CA VAL A 90 17.74 8.26 -3.08
C VAL A 90 19.23 8.47 -3.36
N GLU A 91 20.10 7.71 -2.71
CA GLU A 91 21.54 7.80 -2.90
C GLU A 91 22.00 7.40 -4.31
N LEU A 92 21.36 6.37 -4.90
CA LEU A 92 21.66 5.96 -6.27
C LEU A 92 21.24 7.02 -7.31
N GLY A 93 20.09 7.66 -7.09
CA GLY A 93 19.48 8.60 -8.04
C GLY A 93 19.22 7.98 -9.42
N GLY A 94 18.76 8.83 -10.36
CA GLY A 94 18.54 8.46 -11.76
C GLY A 94 17.69 7.19 -11.96
N ASP A 95 17.98 6.45 -13.03
CA ASP A 95 17.23 5.25 -13.39
C ASP A 95 17.39 4.11 -12.37
N ALA A 96 18.59 3.93 -11.82
CA ALA A 96 18.87 2.87 -10.86
C ALA A 96 18.07 3.07 -9.56
N GLY A 97 18.08 4.30 -9.02
CA GLY A 97 17.28 4.68 -7.86
C GLY A 97 15.79 4.53 -8.13
N ARG A 98 15.32 4.99 -9.29
CA ARG A 98 13.92 4.86 -9.72
C ARG A 98 13.45 3.41 -9.78
N TYR A 99 14.22 2.51 -10.40
CA TYR A 99 13.87 1.09 -10.48
C TYR A 99 13.91 0.40 -9.12
N LEU A 100 14.90 0.72 -8.28
CA LEU A 100 14.96 0.19 -6.92
C LEU A 100 13.77 0.65 -6.07
N LEU A 101 13.39 1.92 -6.16
CA LEU A 101 12.24 2.46 -5.43
C LEU A 101 10.93 1.79 -5.88
N ALA A 102 10.73 1.64 -7.19
CA ALA A 102 9.57 0.93 -7.73
C ALA A 102 9.52 -0.52 -7.27
N ALA A 103 10.65 -1.22 -7.26
CA ALA A 103 10.75 -2.58 -6.70
C ALA A 103 10.43 -2.61 -5.20
N GLY A 104 10.85 -1.59 -4.45
CA GLY A 104 10.52 -1.41 -3.03
C GLY A 104 9.01 -1.32 -2.79
N TRP A 105 8.34 -0.45 -3.54
CA TRP A 105 6.87 -0.32 -3.49
C TRP A 105 6.15 -1.60 -3.87
N LEU A 106 6.57 -2.30 -4.94
CA LEU A 106 5.97 -3.60 -5.30
C LEU A 106 6.22 -4.67 -4.22
N GLY A 107 7.40 -4.68 -3.62
CA GLY A 107 7.73 -5.54 -2.48
C GLY A 107 6.83 -5.27 -1.27
N HIS A 108 6.54 -3.99 -1.01
CA HIS A 108 5.61 -3.59 0.04
C HIS A 108 4.16 -3.97 -0.30
N ALA A 109 3.74 -3.90 -1.57
CA ALA A 109 2.42 -4.38 -1.98
C ALA A 109 2.25 -5.89 -1.71
N VAL A 110 3.29 -6.69 -1.92
CA VAL A 110 3.31 -8.11 -1.53
C VAL A 110 3.22 -8.27 -0.02
N TRP A 111 3.94 -7.44 0.73
CA TRP A 111 3.87 -7.40 2.20
C TRP A 111 2.45 -7.12 2.69
N ASP A 112 1.76 -6.14 2.09
CA ASP A 112 0.38 -5.78 2.35
C ASP A 112 -0.57 -6.93 2.02
N TRP A 113 -0.38 -7.60 0.89
CA TRP A 113 -1.18 -8.76 0.52
C TRP A 113 -1.09 -9.87 1.57
N VAL A 114 0.13 -10.19 2.04
CA VAL A 114 0.34 -11.17 3.11
C VAL A 114 -0.40 -10.74 4.39
N HIS A 115 -0.33 -9.48 4.77
CA HIS A 115 -1.01 -8.96 5.96
C HIS A 115 -2.53 -8.90 5.82
N HIS A 116 -3.04 -8.56 4.63
CA HIS A 116 -4.45 -8.60 4.30
C HIS A 116 -5.02 -10.02 4.45
N ARG A 117 -4.25 -11.03 4.00
CA ARG A 117 -4.62 -12.44 4.12
C ARG A 117 -4.54 -12.95 5.56
N ALA A 118 -3.50 -12.53 6.31
CA ALA A 118 -3.31 -12.95 7.69
C ALA A 118 -4.31 -12.31 8.65
N ASN A 119 -4.69 -11.04 8.44
CA ASN A 119 -5.57 -10.25 9.31
C ASN A 119 -5.08 -10.16 10.78
N GLN A 120 -3.77 -9.97 10.98
CA GLN A 120 -3.15 -10.02 12.31
C GLN A 120 -2.54 -8.68 12.77
N VAL A 121 -2.01 -7.84 11.87
CA VAL A 121 -1.22 -6.64 12.25
C VAL A 121 -1.97 -5.35 12.02
N VAL A 122 -2.55 -5.14 10.85
CA VAL A 122 -3.41 -4.00 10.51
C VAL A 122 -4.83 -4.47 10.19
N PRO A 123 -5.85 -3.58 10.17
CA PRO A 123 -7.17 -3.91 9.64
C PRO A 123 -7.12 -4.30 8.14
N ARG A 124 -7.94 -5.27 7.71
CA ARG A 124 -7.97 -5.70 6.29
C ARG A 124 -8.18 -4.57 5.27
N PRO A 125 -9.09 -3.60 5.51
CA PRO A 125 -9.27 -2.48 4.58
C PRO A 125 -8.03 -1.59 4.48
N TYR A 126 -7.27 -1.46 5.56
CA TYR A 126 -6.02 -0.69 5.55
C TYR A 126 -4.95 -1.39 4.68
N ALA A 127 -4.76 -2.70 4.85
CA ALA A 127 -3.83 -3.46 4.00
C ALA A 127 -4.27 -3.49 2.53
N GLU A 128 -5.58 -3.53 2.25
CA GLU A 128 -6.10 -3.41 0.88
C GLU A 128 -5.80 -2.03 0.28
N TRP A 129 -6.04 -0.95 1.04
CA TRP A 129 -5.75 0.41 0.62
C TRP A 129 -4.25 0.59 0.33
N CYS A 130 -3.39 0.16 1.26
CA CYS A 130 -1.94 0.30 1.15
C CYS A 130 -1.41 -0.46 -0.08
N GLY A 131 -1.82 -1.72 -0.26
CA GLY A 131 -1.37 -2.51 -1.41
C GLY A 131 -1.76 -1.91 -2.77
N VAL A 132 -2.91 -1.23 -2.85
CA VAL A 132 -3.31 -0.52 -4.08
C VAL A 132 -2.48 0.75 -4.28
N VAL A 133 -2.27 1.55 -3.20
CA VAL A 133 -1.39 2.72 -3.25
C VAL A 133 0.01 2.34 -3.70
N ASP A 134 0.54 1.23 -3.18
CA ASP A 134 1.88 0.75 -3.48
C ASP A 134 2.07 0.39 -4.95
N VAL A 135 1.14 -0.38 -5.52
CA VAL A 135 1.18 -0.76 -6.94
C VAL A 135 1.06 0.46 -7.84
N LEU A 136 0.13 1.37 -7.54
CA LEU A 136 -0.07 2.57 -8.34
C LEU A 136 1.11 3.53 -8.21
N THR A 137 1.71 3.65 -7.02
CA THR A 137 2.92 4.46 -6.80
C THR A 137 4.12 3.87 -7.51
N ALA A 138 4.30 2.55 -7.50
CA ALA A 138 5.34 1.90 -8.30
C ALA A 138 5.17 2.20 -9.78
N GLY A 139 3.94 2.11 -10.31
CA GLY A 139 3.64 2.49 -11.69
C GLY A 139 3.95 3.97 -11.97
N ALA A 140 3.54 4.87 -11.08
CA ALA A 140 3.83 6.29 -11.20
C ALA A 140 5.33 6.57 -11.25
N VAL A 141 6.11 5.99 -10.32
CA VAL A 141 7.57 6.10 -10.29
C VAL A 141 8.22 5.58 -11.57
N LEU A 142 7.68 4.54 -12.20
CA LEU A 142 8.25 3.97 -13.43
C LEU A 142 7.94 4.75 -14.69
N PHE A 143 6.73 5.31 -14.79
CA PHE A 143 6.17 5.78 -16.06
C PHE A 143 5.91 7.28 -16.11
N LEU A 144 5.89 7.97 -14.96
CA LEU A 144 5.77 9.41 -14.92
C LEU A 144 7.15 10.06 -14.83
N PRO A 145 7.35 11.21 -15.51
CA PRO A 145 8.58 11.97 -15.48
C PRO A 145 8.80 12.67 -14.13
#